data_AF-A0AAW2JXH7-F1
#
_entry.id   AF-A0AAW2JXH7-F1
#
_cell.length_a   1.000
_cell.length_b   1.000
_cell.length_c   1.000
_cell.angle_alpha   90.00
_cell.angle_beta   90.00
_cell.angle_gamma   90.00
#
_symmetry.space_group_name_H-M   'P 1'
#
loop_
_entity.id
_entity.type
_entity.pdbx_description
1 polymer ?
#
loop_
_entity_poly.entity_id
_entity_poly.type
_entity_poly.pdbx_seq_one_letter_code
_entity_poly.pdbx_strand_id
1 'polypeptide(L)' 'MENSKRGLLPMRHKIKLSKKQSPKTDGELKRMLDISYGSTVGSIQYDVQCTRPDVAYALSVISRYQEYTGEVH' A
#
# COMPACT_ATOMS: atom_id res chain seq x y z
N MET A 1 11.78 -13.41 -8.57
CA MET A 1 10.55 -13.34 -7.75
C MET A 1 9.74 -14.64 -7.70
N GLU A 2 10.15 -15.69 -8.43
CA GLU A 2 9.35 -16.91 -8.61
C GLU A 2 9.36 -17.86 -7.39
N ASN A 3 10.33 -17.71 -6.47
CA ASN A 3 10.55 -18.62 -5.35
C ASN A 3 10.51 -17.96 -3.95
N SER A 4 9.89 -16.78 -3.83
CA SER A 4 9.69 -16.17 -2.50
C SER A 4 8.50 -16.83 -1.81
N LYS A 5 8.70 -17.39 -0.61
CA LYS A 5 7.60 -17.87 0.24
C LYS A 5 6.66 -16.68 0.47
N ARG A 6 5.48 -16.71 -0.14
CA ARG A 6 4.42 -15.73 0.13
C ARG A 6 4.08 -15.90 1.60
N GLY A 7 4.53 -14.97 2.44
CA GLY A 7 4.14 -14.94 3.84
C GLY A 7 2.62 -14.96 3.96
N LEU A 8 2.09 -15.32 5.12
CA LEU A 8 0.66 -15.32 5.38
C LEU A 8 0.11 -13.89 5.16
N LEU A 9 -0.39 -13.62 3.95
CA LEU A 9 -1.07 -12.38 3.66
C LEU A 9 -2.45 -12.50 4.30
N PRO A 10 -2.88 -11.56 5.15
CA PRO A 10 -4.24 -11.52 5.69
C PRO A 10 -5.25 -11.07 4.63
N MET A 11 -5.06 -11.52 3.38
CA MET A 11 -5.90 -11.23 2.24
C MET A 11 -6.29 -12.55 1.59
N ARG A 12 -7.57 -12.69 1.26
CA ARG A 12 -8.04 -13.89 0.54
C ARG A 12 -7.34 -13.98 -0.80
N HIS A 13 -6.62 -15.08 -0.99
CA HIS A 13 -5.95 -15.36 -2.25
C HIS A 13 -7.02 -15.52 -3.34
N LYS A 14 -6.78 -14.93 -4.53
CA LYS A 14 -7.64 -14.95 -5.74
C LYS A 14 -8.72 -13.86 -5.87
N ILE A 15 -8.77 -12.85 -5.00
CA ILE A 15 -9.58 -11.65 -5.30
C ILE A 15 -8.87 -10.84 -6.39
N LYS A 16 -9.41 -10.86 -7.61
CA LYS A 16 -8.96 -10.00 -8.70
C LYS A 16 -9.83 -8.76 -8.75
N LEU A 17 -9.24 -7.61 -8.42
CA LEU A 17 -9.89 -6.32 -8.64
C LEU A 17 -9.86 -5.97 -10.13
N SER A 18 -10.97 -5.49 -10.67
CA SER A 18 -11.10 -5.05 -12.06
C SER A 18 -11.61 -3.61 -12.12
N LYS A 19 -11.18 -2.85 -13.14
CA LYS A 19 -11.74 -1.52 -13.47
C LYS A 19 -13.26 -1.54 -13.66
N LYS A 20 -13.86 -2.70 -13.94
CA LYS A 20 -15.32 -2.87 -14.03
C LYS A 20 -16.04 -2.68 -12.68
N GLN A 21 -15.32 -2.82 -11.56
CA GLN A 21 -15.82 -2.64 -10.20
C GLN A 21 -15.69 -1.18 -9.70
N SER A 22 -15.17 -0.28 -10.53
CA SER A 22 -15.17 1.14 -10.24
C SER A 22 -16.61 1.69 -10.21
N PRO A 23 -16.90 2.65 -9.33
CA PRO A 23 -18.22 3.28 -9.27
C PRO A 23 -18.50 3.97 -10.62
N LYS A 24 -19.72 3.80 -11.13
CA LYS A 24 -20.14 4.40 -12.41
C LYS A 24 -21.19 5.47 -12.24
N THR A 25 -21.90 5.44 -11.12
CA THR A 25 -22.98 6.38 -10.80
C THR A 25 -22.61 7.26 -9.62
N ASP A 26 -23.21 8.45 -9.57
CA ASP A 26 -22.95 9.42 -8.51
C ASP A 26 -23.38 8.89 -7.13
N GLY A 27 -24.43 8.06 -7.08
CA GLY A 27 -24.85 7.36 -5.87
C GLY A 27 -23.87 6.29 -5.39
N GLU A 28 -23.20 5.56 -6.30
CA GLU A 28 -22.12 4.63 -5.95
C GLU A 28 -20.88 5.38 -5.48
N LEU A 29 -20.54 6.49 -6.13
CA LEU A 29 -19.44 7.35 -5.71
C LEU A 29 -19.67 7.88 -4.30
N LYS A 30 -20.87 8.41 -4.02
CA LYS A 30 -21.23 8.93 -2.70
C LYS A 30 -21.18 7.85 -1.61
N ARG A 31 -21.63 6.63 -1.90
CA ARG A 31 -21.49 5.47 -1.00
C ARG A 31 -20.02 5.07 -0.78
N MET A 32 -19.19 5.12 -1.82
CA MET A 32 -17.76 4.82 -1.72
C MET A 32 -16.95 5.94 -1.05
N LEU A 33 -17.47 7.17 -1.02
CA LEU A 33 -16.88 8.27 -0.27
C LEU A 33 -17.31 8.21 1.21
N ASP A 34 -18.56 7.82 1.46
CA ASP A 34 -19.12 7.63 2.80
C ASP A 34 -18.46 6.47 3.55
N ILE A 35 -18.28 5.32 2.87
CA ILE A 35 -17.35 4.28 3.31
C ILE A 35 -15.97 4.87 3.11
N SER A 36 -15.34 5.39 4.17
CA SER A 36 -14.07 6.11 4.07
C SER A 36 -12.94 5.24 3.48
N TYR A 37 -12.90 5.14 2.15
CA TYR A 37 -11.97 4.34 1.38
C TYR A 37 -10.56 4.90 1.55
N GLY A 38 -10.45 6.23 1.63
CA GLY A 38 -9.21 6.92 1.98
C GLY A 38 -8.70 6.53 3.37
N SER A 39 -9.56 6.47 4.38
CA SER A 39 -9.17 6.03 5.74
C SER A 39 -8.74 4.56 5.73
N THR A 40 -9.49 3.68 5.05
CA THR A 40 -9.17 2.25 5.00
C THR A 40 -7.83 1.99 4.29
N VAL A 41 -7.58 2.67 3.17
CA VAL A 41 -6.30 2.58 2.44
C VAL A 41 -5.15 3.14 3.29
N GLY A 42 -5.36 4.27 3.97
CA GLY A 42 -4.37 4.86 4.87
C GLY A 42 -4.03 3.93 6.04
N SER A 43 -5.03 3.30 6.66
CA SER A 43 -4.82 2.31 7.73
C SER A 43 -4.06 1.08 7.25
N ILE A 44 -4.38 0.54 6.06
CA ILE A 44 -3.62 -0.59 5.47
C ILE A 44 -2.16 -0.18 5.21
N GLN A 45 -1.93 1.03 4.69
CA GLN A 45 -0.58 1.53 4.44
C GLN A 45 0.21 1.75 5.75
N TYR A 46 -0.47 2.16 6.82
CA TYR A 46 0.11 2.24 8.15
C TYR A 46 0.44 0.84 8.69
N ASP A 47 -0.48 -0.12 8.62
CA ASP A 47 -0.26 -1.49 9.08
C ASP A 47 0.89 -2.19 8.34
N VAL A 48 1.03 -1.97 7.03
CA VAL A 48 2.15 -2.51 6.25
C VAL A 48 3.49 -1.96 6.74
N GLN A 49 3.57 -0.66 7.09
CA GLN A 49 4.78 -0.07 7.67
C GLN A 49 5.04 -0.59 9.09
N CYS A 50 3.99 -0.71 9.91
CA CYS A 50 4.12 -1.17 11.30
C CYS A 50 4.45 -2.66 11.43
N THR A 51 3.94 -3.51 10.53
CA THR A 51 4.22 -4.96 10.52
C THR A 51 5.56 -5.32 9.90
N ARG A 52 6.18 -4.40 9.15
CA ARG A 52 7.51 -4.54 8.55
C ARG A 52 8.48 -3.46 9.08
N PRO A 53 8.82 -3.52 10.38
CA PRO A 53 9.72 -2.54 10.99
C PRO A 53 11.12 -2.55 10.35
N ASP A 54 11.54 -3.68 9.78
CA ASP A 54 12.77 -3.83 8.99
C ASP A 54 12.80 -2.91 7.77
N VAL A 55 11.69 -2.87 7.01
CA VAL A 55 11.56 -2.03 5.82
C VAL A 55 11.38 -0.57 6.20
N ALA A 56 10.57 -0.27 7.22
CA ALA A 56 10.38 1.09 7.71
C ALA A 56 11.69 1.72 8.21
N TYR A 57 12.51 0.92 8.91
CA TYR A 57 13.84 1.35 9.36
C TYR A 57 14.81 1.57 8.19
N ALA A 58 14.86 0.65 7.22
CA ALA A 58 15.71 0.85 6.03
C ALA A 58 15.31 2.13 5.26
N LEU A 59 14.00 2.37 5.10
CA LEU A 59 13.48 3.55 4.42
C LEU A 59 13.85 4.85 5.16
N SER A 60 13.76 4.87 6.49
CA SER A 60 14.12 6.05 7.31
C SER A 60 15.62 6.34 7.32
N VAL A 61 16.45 5.30 7.20
CA VAL A 61 17.89 5.47 7.04
C VAL A 61 18.21 6.06 5.67
N ILE A 62 17.62 5.53 4.59
CA ILE A 62 17.89 5.93 3.20
C ILE A 62 17.30 7.31 2.87
N SER A 63 16.13 7.67 3.42
CA SER A 63 15.47 8.96 3.11
C SER A 63 16.33 10.18 3.46
N ARG A 64 17.18 10.07 4.49
CA ARG A 64 18.15 11.11 4.88
C ARG A 64 19.20 11.40 3.80
N TYR A 65 19.42 10.46 2.89
CA TYR A 65 20.36 10.57 1.78
C TYR A 65 19.67 10.83 0.44
N GLN A 66 18.34 10.89 0.42
CA GLN A 66 17.56 11.11 -0.81
C GLN A 66 17.75 12.54 -1.36
N GLU A 67 18.16 13.49 -0.51
CA GLU A 67 18.50 14.87 -0.90
C GLU A 67 19.97 15.00 -1.36
N TYR A 68 20.83 14.01 -1.04
CA TYR A 68 22.23 13.93 -1.47
C TYR A 68 22.39 12.93 -2.61
N THR A 69 21.76 13.19 -3.75
CA THR A 69 22.08 12.47 -5.00
C THR A 69 23.31 13.10 -5.65
N GLY A 70 24.47 12.98 -5.00
CA GLY A 70 25.77 13.22 -5.63
C GLY A 70 26.38 11.89 -6.05
N GLU A 71 26.88 11.78 -7.29
CA GLU A 71 27.61 10.60 -7.73
C GLU A 71 28.74 10.25 -6.75
N VAL A 72 28.88 8.96 -6.44
CA VAL A 72 30.08 8.44 -5.76
C VAL A 72 31.26 8.77 -6.65
N HIS A 73 32.17 9.62 -6.17
CA HIS A 73 33.48 9.84 -6.79
C HIS A 73 34.37 8.61 -6.59
#